data_AF-A0A7C8B7J3-F1
#
_entry.id   AF-A0A7C8B7J3-F1
#
_cell.length_a   1.000
_cell.length_b   1.000
_cell.length_c   1.000
_cell.angle_alpha   90.00
_cell.angle_beta   90.00
_cell.angle_gamma   90.00
#
_symmetry.space_group_name_H-M   'P 1'
#
loop_
_entity.id
_entity.type
_entity.pdbx_description
1 polymer ?
#
loop_
_entity_poly.entity_id
_entity_poly.type
_entity_poly.pdbx_seq_one_letter_code
_entity_poly.pdbx_strand_id
1 'polypeptide(L)' 'MKAYLFNTENSLFEGEAFEDPEMLPYEEGITPVPPPEYEHGQVPVFDHRKNEWAVISINIARQLLNISMATSTGSKL' A
#
# COMPACT_ATOMS: atom_id res chain seq x y z
N MET A 1 -4.43 4.38 18.21
CA MET A 1 -5.56 4.55 17.27
C MET A 1 -5.47 3.51 16.17
N LYS A 2 -6.58 3.21 15.49
CA LYS A 2 -6.53 2.30 14.33
C LYS A 2 -5.77 2.98 13.18
N ALA A 3 -4.92 2.21 12.52
CA ALA A 3 -4.13 2.64 11.38
C ALA A 3 -4.08 1.52 10.33
N TYR A 4 -3.67 1.87 9.12
CA TYR A 4 -3.73 1.02 7.94
C TYR A 4 -2.39 0.98 7.25
N LEU A 5 -1.88 -0.23 7.05
CA LEU A 5 -0.57 -0.48 6.50
C LEU A 5 -0.65 -0.60 4.98
N PHE A 6 0.32 0.00 4.29
CA PHE A 6 0.54 -0.17 2.87
C PHE A 6 2.03 -0.38 2.59
N ASN A 7 2.31 -1.20 1.60
CA ASN A 7 3.66 -1.42 1.14
C ASN A 7 4.21 -0.14 0.48
N THR A 8 5.38 0.34 0.90
CA THR A 8 5.95 1.59 0.35
C THR A 8 6.45 1.45 -1.10
N GLU A 9 6.77 0.23 -1.54
CA GLU A 9 7.29 -0.03 -2.89
C GLU A 9 6.17 -0.19 -3.93
N ASN A 10 5.09 -0.88 -3.56
CA ASN A 10 4.01 -1.24 -4.49
C ASN A 10 2.64 -0.69 -4.10
N SER A 11 2.56 0.04 -2.98
CA SER A 11 1.38 0.72 -2.47
C SER A 11 0.22 -0.18 -2.07
N LEU A 12 0.35 -1.50 -2.10
CA LEU A 12 -0.73 -2.43 -1.75
C LEU A 12 -1.04 -2.38 -0.26
N PHE A 13 -2.33 -2.52 0.06
CA PHE A 13 -2.79 -2.70 1.43
C PHE A 13 -2.23 -3.98 2.05
N GLU A 14 -1.65 -3.87 3.25
CA GLU A 14 -1.04 -4.98 3.99
C GLU A 14 -1.80 -5.37 5.25
N GLY A 15 -2.73 -4.52 5.71
CA GLY A 15 -3.60 -4.83 6.84
C GLY A 15 -3.82 -3.66 7.79
N GLU A 16 -4.30 -3.99 8.97
CA GLU A 16 -4.65 -3.03 10.01
C GLU A 16 -3.68 -3.14 11.19
N ALA A 17 -3.36 -2.01 11.79
CA ALA A 17 -2.53 -1.90 12.98
C ALA A 17 -3.17 -0.97 14.03
N PHE A 18 -2.62 -0.99 15.24
CA PHE A 18 -2.96 -0.04 16.29
C PHE A 18 -1.69 0.70 16.69
N GLU A 19 -1.62 1.99 16.38
CA GLU A 19 -0.44 2.81 16.66
C GLU A 19 -0.75 4.05 17.48
N ASP A 20 0.26 4.57 18.17
CA ASP A 20 0.15 5.85 18.85
C ASP A 20 0.01 6.98 17.82
N PRO A 21 -1.01 7.86 17.92
CA PRO A 21 -1.14 9.02 17.03
C PRO A 21 0.13 9.87 16.92
N GLU A 22 0.93 9.94 17.99
CA GLU A 22 2.18 10.72 18.02
C GLU A 22 3.30 10.05 17.20
N MET A 23 3.22 8.75 16.95
CA MET A 23 4.21 7.99 16.21
C MET A 23 3.96 7.97 14.69
N LEU A 24 2.70 8.12 14.25
CA LEU A 24 2.31 8.07 12.83
C LEU A 24 3.12 8.96 11.88
N PRO A 25 3.48 10.21 12.22
CA PRO A 25 4.28 11.06 11.31
C PRO A 25 5.70 10.55 11.06
N TYR A 26 6.18 9.59 11.85
CA TYR A 26 7.54 9.05 11.80
C TYR A 26 7.62 7.67 11.16
N GLU A 27 6.48 7.08 10.80
CA GLU A 27 6.39 5.75 10.23
C GLU A 27 6.05 5.83 8.74
N GLU A 28 6.79 5.08 7.93
CA GLU A 28 6.49 4.92 6.51
C GLU A 28 5.54 3.73 6.31
N GLY A 29 4.73 3.77 5.25
CA GLY A 29 3.83 2.66 4.95
C GLY A 29 2.64 2.56 5.89
N ILE A 30 2.29 3.62 6.60
CA ILE A 30 1.14 3.67 7.50
C ILE A 30 0.29 4.92 7.24
N THR A 31 -1.02 4.78 7.37
CA THR A 31 -1.95 5.91 7.27
C THR A 31 -3.11 5.76 8.25
N PRO A 32 -3.61 6.86 8.84
CA PRO A 32 -4.84 6.84 9.63
C PRO A 32 -6.09 6.72 8.75
N VAL A 33 -5.97 6.88 7.44
CA VAL A 33 -7.09 6.86 6.49
C VAL A 33 -7.48 5.41 6.22
N PRO A 34 -8.75 5.01 6.45
CA PRO A 34 -9.19 3.65 6.14
C PRO A 34 -9.25 3.40 4.63
N PRO A 35 -8.91 2.18 4.15
CA PRO A 35 -9.25 1.79 2.80
C PRO A 35 -10.78 1.74 2.65
N PRO A 36 -11.30 2.03 1.46
CA PRO A 36 -12.71 1.83 1.16
C PRO A 36 -13.05 0.34 1.20
N GLU A 37 -14.35 0.02 1.21
CA GLU A 37 -14.80 -1.36 0.99
C GLU A 37 -14.35 -1.85 -0.39
N TYR A 38 -13.99 -3.13 -0.47
CA TYR A 38 -13.55 -3.77 -1.69
C TYR A 38 -14.07 -5.20 -1.75
N GLU A 39 -14.34 -5.66 -2.97
CA GLU A 39 -14.92 -6.96 -3.24
C GLU A 39 -13.84 -8.03 -3.44
N HIS A 40 -14.28 -9.29 -3.48
CA HIS A 40 -13.41 -10.39 -3.86
C HIS A 40 -12.77 -10.14 -5.24
N GLY A 41 -11.44 -10.33 -5.33
CA GLY A 41 -10.68 -10.07 -6.56
C GLY A 41 -10.27 -8.60 -6.74
N GLN A 42 -10.54 -7.75 -5.76
CA GLN A 42 -10.03 -6.38 -5.69
C GLN A 42 -9.01 -6.22 -4.56
N VAL A 43 -8.16 -5.20 -4.67
CA VAL A 43 -7.20 -4.83 -3.64
C VAL A 43 -7.07 -3.31 -3.55
N PRO A 44 -7.06 -2.72 -2.34
CA PRO A 44 -6.75 -1.32 -2.17
C PRO A 44 -5.27 -1.03 -2.42
N VAL A 45 -5.01 0.11 -3.05
CA VAL A 45 -3.67 0.69 -3.24
C VAL A 45 -3.67 2.13 -2.74
N PHE A 46 -2.62 2.52 -2.03
CA PHE A 46 -2.51 3.84 -1.44
C PHE A 46 -1.76 4.82 -2.36
N ASP A 47 -2.41 5.91 -2.76
CA ASP A 47 -1.76 7.02 -3.47
C ASP A 47 -1.18 7.99 -2.45
N HIS A 48 0.11 7.83 -2.13
CA HIS A 48 0.80 8.69 -1.16
C HIS A 48 0.78 10.18 -1.56
N ARG A 49 0.74 10.50 -2.86
CA ARG A 49 0.75 11.89 -3.33
C ARG A 49 -0.56 12.60 -3.04
N LYS A 50 -1.65 11.85 -2.99
CA LYS A 50 -3.00 12.35 -2.71
C LYS A 50 -3.50 12.01 -1.32
N ASN A 51 -2.77 11.17 -0.59
CA ASN A 51 -3.14 10.67 0.72
C ASN A 51 -4.52 9.99 0.71
N GLU A 52 -4.79 9.19 -0.34
CA GLU A 52 -6.07 8.52 -0.56
C GLU A 52 -5.87 7.08 -1.02
N TRP A 53 -6.90 6.26 -0.82
CA TRP A 53 -6.95 4.90 -1.34
C TRP A 53 -7.67 4.84 -2.67
N ALA A 54 -7.18 3.99 -3.57
CA ALA A 54 -7.89 3.54 -4.75
C ALA A 54 -8.08 2.02 -4.68
N VAL A 55 -9.07 1.49 -5.39
CA VAL A 55 -9.31 0.04 -5.48
C VAL A 55 -9.02 -0.41 -6.91
N ILE A 56 -8.18 -1.42 -7.05
CA ILE A 56 -7.83 -2.01 -8.34
C ILE A 56 -8.16 -3.50 -8.37
N SER A 57 -8.25 -4.08 -9.56
CA SER A 57 -8.37 -5.54 -9.69
C SER A 57 -7.06 -6.24 -9.33
N ILE A 58 -7.16 -7.46 -8.77
CA ILE A 58 -5.99 -8.30 -8.46
C ILE A 58 -5.16 -8.63 -9.71
N ASN A 59 -5.77 -8.62 -10.90
CA ASN A 59 -5.06 -8.84 -12.16
C ASN A 59 -4.11 -7.67 -12.48
N ILE A 60 -4.55 -6.43 -12.22
CA ILE A 60 -3.71 -5.24 -12.38
C ILE A 60 -2.60 -5.27 -11.32
N ALA A 61 -2.95 -5.56 -10.06
CA ALA A 61 -1.97 -5.64 -8.98
C ALA A 61 -0.84 -6.66 -9.30
N ARG A 62 -1.20 -7.84 -9.80
CA ARG A 62 -0.23 -8.86 -10.24
C ARG A 62 0.69 -8.37 -11.36
N GLN A 63 0.16 -7.61 -12.33
CA GLN A 63 0.98 -7.04 -13.40
C GLN A 63 1.98 -6.02 -12.84
N LEU A 64 1.55 -5.15 -11.93
CA LEU A 64 2.42 -4.16 -11.28
C LEU A 64 3.54 -4.83 -10.47
N LEU A 65 3.21 -5.87 -9.72
CA LEU A 65 4.21 -6.64 -8.95
C LEU A 65 5.19 -7.40 -9.85
N ASN A 66 4.73 -7.95 -10.97
CA ASN A 66 5.62 -8.62 -11.91
C ASN A 66 6.56 -7.64 -12.62
N ILE A 67 6.10 -6.41 -12.88
CA ILE A 67 6.94 -5.33 -13.42
C ILE A 67 7.97 -4.90 -12.37
N SER A 68 7.58 -4.73 -11.10
CA SER A 68 8.53 -4.32 -10.05
C SER A 68 9.63 -5.37 -9.83
N MET A 69 9.29 -6.66 -9.85
CA MET A 69 10.29 -7.74 -9.79
C MET A 69 11.22 -7.79 -10.99
N ALA A 70 10.75 -7.43 -12.20
CA ALA A 70 11.60 -7.38 -13.38
C ALA A 70 12.60 -6.20 -13.35
N THR A 71 12.28 -5.14 -12.61
CA THR A 71 13.15 -3.96 -12.46
C THR A 71 14.16 -4.06 -11.30
N SER A 72 14.01 -5.01 -10.37
CA SER A 72 14.92 -5.17 -9.22
C SER A 72 16.19 -5.98 -9.52
N THR A 73 16.29 -6.59 -10.71
CA THR A 73 17.45 -7.41 -11.13
C THR A 73 18.66 -6.64 -11.63
N GLY A 74 18.73 -5.32 -11.42
CA GLY A 74 19.80 -4.49 -11.99
C GLY A 74 20.22 -3.32 -11.14
N SER A 75 20.96 -3.57 -10.06
CA SER A 75 22.01 -2.63 -9.63
C SER A 75 22.97 -3.30 -8.64
N LYS A 76 24.09 -3.78 -9.16
CA LYS A 76 25.30 -4.05 -8.39
C LYS A 76 26.47 -3.49 -9.20
N LEU A 77 26.84 -2.25 -8.90
CA LEU A 77 28.14 -1.68 -9.23
C LEU A 77 29.08 -1.95 -8.05
#